data_AF-W4LS51-F1
#
_entry.id   AF-W4LS51-F1
#
_cell.length_a   1.000
_cell.length_b   1.000
_cell.length_c   1.000
_cell.angle_alpha   90.00
_cell.angle_beta   90.00
_cell.angle_gamma   90.00
#
_symmetry.space_group_name_H-M   'P 1'
#
loop_
_entity.id
_entity.type
_entity.pdbx_description
1 polymer ?
#
loop_
_entity_poly.entity_id
_entity_poly.type
_entity_poly.pdbx_seq_one_letter_code
_entity_poly.pdbx_strand_id
1 'polypeptide(L)'
;MKSLVTSLSTQQLILRFFDLEAHIQSDSRTCLDLFASMYRRFQAIPERSPVQPPIEFEVQTRPDAAWGAPRMVLNGCEWSLHDQRLIEDGYVYEILMNAVLAGVRSHFLIHAGVVSYDDQGILLAADSRHGKTTLTAELVRRGCAFLSDDVAALGRADRRVHPFPRSLRLRPGTLDLLGCSELAVGAPFWIGKAILDTEELRPYSLGEAVAISHIIILHDPAVTWEDMVGSSERELGVLVDRVDTGFLTAVRRIDGVTEMHTDIDRGYPLLRLRTARRAAVLAQVEALCQAQQIWVLDIIKRRESHPKFNRPARLETIPTSKAIVELLRRFQGGYSSALLHEELEGSSVHLFRELAALIGQAKCYRLSVGPLHEMADLVCGMVNA
;
A
#
# COMPACT_ATOMS: atom_id res chain seq x y z
N MET A 1 39.96 -31.85 -0.42
CA MET A 1 39.43 -30.90 0.59
C MET A 1 38.02 -30.53 0.19
N LYS A 2 37.02 -31.12 0.85
CA LYS A 2 35.61 -30.72 0.72
C LYS A 2 35.46 -29.38 1.44
N SER A 3 35.18 -28.32 0.69
CA SER A 3 34.77 -27.04 1.27
C SER A 3 33.48 -27.28 2.05
N LEU A 4 33.55 -27.08 3.36
CA LEU A 4 32.40 -27.01 4.25
C LEU A 4 31.61 -25.76 3.86
N VAL A 5 30.63 -25.92 2.95
CA VAL A 5 29.55 -24.95 2.82
C VAL A 5 28.78 -25.05 4.13
N THR A 6 29.08 -24.15 5.06
CA THR A 6 28.22 -23.86 6.21
C THR A 6 26.82 -23.63 5.68
N SER A 7 25.90 -24.58 5.88
CA SER A 7 24.49 -24.35 5.60
C SER A 7 24.05 -23.21 6.53
N LEU A 8 23.89 -22.02 5.98
CA LEU A 8 23.33 -20.89 6.70
C LEU A 8 21.97 -21.35 7.24
N SER A 9 21.75 -21.25 8.54
CA SER A 9 20.45 -21.57 9.13
C SER A 9 19.44 -20.53 8.64
N THR A 10 18.71 -20.85 7.58
CA THR A 10 17.62 -20.02 7.08
C THR A 10 16.48 -20.09 8.08
N GLN A 11 16.04 -18.92 8.54
CA GLN A 11 14.88 -18.80 9.42
C GLN A 11 13.63 -18.53 8.58
N GLN A 12 12.48 -18.96 9.09
CA GLN A 12 11.20 -18.83 8.40
C GLN A 12 10.19 -18.04 9.24
N LEU A 13 9.40 -17.22 8.56
CA LEU A 13 8.23 -16.53 9.08
C LEU A 13 7.07 -16.81 8.13
N ILE A 14 5.91 -17.18 8.67
CA ILE A 14 4.71 -17.40 7.87
C ILE A 14 3.65 -16.40 8.28
N LEU A 15 3.13 -15.69 7.29
CA LEU A 15 2.06 -14.73 7.43
C LEU A 15 0.85 -15.21 6.63
N ARG A 16 -0.36 -15.08 7.19
CA ARG A 16 -1.60 -15.38 6.48
C ARG A 16 -2.43 -14.12 6.31
N PHE A 17 -2.77 -13.82 5.05
CA PHE A 17 -3.61 -12.72 4.63
C PHE A 17 -4.87 -13.29 3.98
N PHE A 18 -5.92 -13.45 4.78
CA PHE A 18 -7.18 -14.03 4.33
C PHE A 18 -7.01 -15.43 3.72
N ASP A 19 -7.19 -15.56 2.40
CA ASP A 19 -7.09 -16.80 1.63
C ASP A 19 -5.67 -17.09 1.09
N LEU A 20 -4.66 -16.32 1.49
CA LEU A 20 -3.30 -16.44 0.99
C LEU A 20 -2.26 -16.48 2.11
N GLU A 21 -1.30 -17.39 1.99
CA GLU A 21 -0.12 -17.42 2.86
C GLU A 21 1.10 -16.81 2.15
N ALA A 22 1.97 -16.18 2.92
CA ALA A 22 3.30 -15.77 2.51
C ALA A 22 4.34 -16.46 3.39
N HIS A 23 5.22 -17.23 2.75
CA HIS A 23 6.29 -17.99 3.37
C HIS A 23 7.59 -17.21 3.16
N ILE A 24 8.09 -16.61 4.24
CA ILE A 24 9.22 -15.69 4.19
C ILE A 24 10.44 -16.38 4.78
N GLN A 25 11.52 -16.44 4.02
CA GLN A 25 12.80 -17.01 4.43
C GLN A 25 13.89 -15.94 4.37
N SER A 26 14.78 -15.94 5.36
CA SER A 26 15.96 -15.07 5.32
C SER A 26 17.13 -15.64 6.13
N ASP A 27 18.34 -15.27 5.72
CA ASP A 27 19.57 -15.47 6.48
C ASP A 27 19.80 -14.38 7.55
N SER A 28 18.92 -13.37 7.62
CA SER A 28 18.96 -12.25 8.55
C SER A 28 17.77 -12.25 9.49
N ARG A 29 18.06 -12.41 10.79
CA ARG A 29 17.05 -12.33 11.85
C ARG A 29 16.38 -10.95 11.88
N THR A 30 17.16 -9.89 11.73
CA THR A 30 16.67 -8.50 11.73
C THR A 30 15.65 -8.25 10.61
N CYS A 31 15.88 -8.84 9.43
CA CYS A 31 14.96 -8.77 8.29
C CYS A 31 13.60 -9.39 8.64
N LEU A 32 13.60 -10.58 9.25
CA LEU A 32 12.38 -11.27 9.67
C LEU A 32 11.69 -10.58 10.84
N ASP A 33 12.44 -10.07 11.82
CA ASP A 33 11.88 -9.40 12.99
C ASP A 33 11.14 -8.11 12.61
N LEU A 34 11.59 -7.40 11.57
CA LEU A 34 10.89 -6.22 11.05
C LEU A 34 9.52 -6.58 10.44
N PHE A 35 9.43 -7.66 9.65
CA PHE A 35 8.14 -8.20 9.18
C PHE A 35 7.26 -8.68 10.33
N ALA A 36 7.84 -9.46 11.24
CA ALA A 36 7.13 -10.02 12.38
C ALA A 36 6.54 -8.93 13.27
N SER A 37 7.24 -7.81 13.45
CA SER A 37 6.76 -6.63 14.17
C SER A 37 5.61 -5.93 13.42
N MET A 38 5.79 -5.68 12.12
CA MET A 38 4.80 -4.94 11.32
C MET A 38 3.51 -5.73 11.06
N TYR A 39 3.61 -7.05 10.98
CA TYR A 39 2.53 -7.98 10.66
C TYR A 39 2.27 -8.98 11.78
N ARG A 40 2.50 -8.56 13.05
CA ARG A 40 2.38 -9.42 14.23
C ARG A 40 1.09 -10.23 14.28
N ARG A 41 -0.02 -9.61 13.88
CA ARG A 41 -1.37 -10.21 13.90
C ARG A 41 -1.69 -11.09 12.70
N PHE A 42 -0.79 -11.17 11.72
CA PHE A 42 -0.90 -12.06 10.56
C PHE A 42 -0.03 -13.30 10.70
N GLN A 43 0.81 -13.39 11.75
CA GLN A 43 1.68 -14.55 11.96
C GLN A 43 0.84 -15.81 12.13
N ALA A 44 1.18 -16.85 11.37
CA ALA A 44 0.43 -18.09 11.31
C ALA A 44 1.36 -19.30 11.34
N ILE A 45 0.77 -20.47 11.61
CA ILE A 45 1.38 -21.77 11.39
C ILE A 45 0.92 -22.23 9.98
N PRO A 46 1.81 -22.78 9.14
CA PRO A 46 1.45 -23.14 7.77
C PRO A 46 0.28 -24.12 7.73
N GLU A 47 -0.69 -23.85 6.87
CA GLU A 47 -1.80 -24.76 6.63
C GLU A 47 -1.33 -26.03 5.93
N ARG A 48 -1.88 -27.18 6.33
CA ARG A 48 -1.57 -28.47 5.68
C ARG A 48 -2.12 -28.55 4.25
N SER A 49 -3.16 -27.78 3.96
CA SER A 49 -3.84 -27.76 2.67
C SER A 49 -4.36 -26.35 2.43
N PRO A 50 -3.47 -25.42 2.04
CA PRO A 50 -3.86 -24.03 1.84
C PRO A 50 -4.80 -23.93 0.64
N VAL A 51 -5.73 -22.96 0.70
CA VAL A 51 -6.71 -22.69 -0.37
C VAL A 51 -6.00 -22.33 -1.68
N GLN A 52 -4.83 -21.72 -1.59
CA GLN A 52 -4.01 -21.26 -2.71
C GLN A 52 -2.53 -21.62 -2.47
N PRO A 53 -1.72 -21.75 -3.53
CA PRO A 53 -0.27 -21.84 -3.36
C PRO A 53 0.26 -20.64 -2.56
N PRO A 54 1.12 -20.85 -1.55
CA PRO A 54 1.71 -19.74 -0.81
C PRO A 54 2.61 -18.91 -1.72
N ILE A 55 2.74 -17.63 -1.38
CA ILE A 55 3.81 -16.80 -1.94
C ILE A 55 5.11 -17.18 -1.24
N GLU A 56 6.07 -17.64 -2.03
CA GLU A 56 7.42 -17.97 -1.56
C GLU A 56 8.32 -16.76 -1.70
N PHE A 57 8.90 -16.31 -0.59
CA PHE A 57 9.74 -15.13 -0.55
C PHE A 57 11.02 -15.40 0.22
N GLU A 58 12.17 -15.23 -0.43
CA GLU A 58 13.47 -15.39 0.18
C GLU A 58 14.28 -14.09 0.07
N VAL A 59 14.92 -13.66 1.15
CA VAL A 59 15.88 -12.56 1.13
C VAL A 59 17.18 -13.02 1.76
N GLN A 60 18.25 -13.03 0.96
CA GLN A 60 19.60 -13.27 1.42
C GLN A 60 20.35 -11.95 1.48
N THR A 61 20.69 -11.52 2.70
CA THR A 61 21.33 -10.24 2.99
C THR A 61 22.85 -10.32 2.91
N ARG A 62 23.44 -11.50 3.16
CA ARG A 62 24.87 -11.73 3.00
C ARG A 62 25.21 -12.10 1.56
N PRO A 63 26.25 -11.51 0.96
CA PRO A 63 26.79 -11.97 -0.30
C PRO A 63 27.27 -13.42 -0.20
N ASP A 64 26.70 -14.32 -0.98
CA ASP A 64 27.20 -15.69 -1.12
C ASP A 64 28.42 -15.73 -2.07
N ALA A 65 29.34 -16.65 -1.84
CA ALA A 65 30.53 -16.89 -2.67
C ALA A 65 30.18 -17.23 -4.13
N ALA A 66 28.97 -17.74 -4.40
CA ALA A 66 28.49 -18.02 -5.75
C ALA A 66 28.11 -16.77 -6.56
N TRP A 67 27.68 -15.68 -5.90
CA TRP A 67 27.03 -14.55 -6.57
C TRP A 67 27.63 -13.18 -6.25
N GLY A 68 28.32 -13.04 -5.11
CA GLY A 68 29.01 -11.81 -4.73
C GLY A 68 28.13 -10.62 -4.36
N ALA A 69 26.80 -10.78 -4.26
CA ALA A 69 25.86 -9.74 -3.83
C ALA A 69 24.68 -10.33 -3.04
N PRO A 70 23.97 -9.52 -2.22
CA PRO A 70 22.68 -9.90 -1.65
C PRO A 70 21.65 -10.18 -2.75
N ARG A 71 20.62 -10.98 -2.44
CA ARG A 71 19.56 -11.35 -3.41
C ARG A 71 18.19 -11.48 -2.77
N MET A 72 17.18 -11.39 -3.62
CA MET A 72 15.79 -11.65 -3.28
C MET A 72 15.21 -12.65 -4.28
N VAL A 73 14.41 -13.59 -3.80
CA VAL A 73 13.62 -14.51 -4.62
C VAL A 73 12.15 -14.32 -4.26
N LEU A 74 11.29 -14.16 -5.27
CA LEU A 74 9.84 -14.12 -5.12
C LEU A 74 9.23 -15.09 -6.11
N ASN A 75 8.55 -16.13 -5.62
CA ASN A 75 7.94 -17.20 -6.42
C ASN A 75 8.91 -17.82 -7.44
N GLY A 76 10.17 -18.01 -7.03
CA GLY A 76 11.23 -18.59 -7.87
C GLY A 76 11.88 -17.63 -8.87
N CYS A 77 11.34 -16.42 -9.05
CA CYS A 77 12.04 -15.36 -9.77
C CYS A 77 13.13 -14.79 -8.87
N GLU A 78 14.37 -14.71 -9.36
CA GLU A 78 15.52 -14.23 -8.60
C GLU A 78 15.94 -12.85 -9.08
N TRP A 79 16.33 -12.00 -8.13
CA TRP A 79 16.87 -10.67 -8.39
C TRP A 79 18.08 -10.38 -7.51
N SER A 80 19.12 -9.84 -8.14
CA SER A 80 20.28 -9.28 -7.44
C SER A 80 19.95 -7.94 -6.80
N LEU A 81 20.35 -7.78 -5.55
CA LEU A 81 20.22 -6.53 -4.78
C LEU A 81 21.54 -5.76 -4.85
N HIS A 82 21.64 -4.85 -5.81
CA HIS A 82 22.88 -4.08 -6.05
C HIS A 82 23.11 -2.93 -5.07
N ASP A 83 22.07 -2.54 -4.32
CA ASP A 83 22.12 -1.48 -3.33
C ASP A 83 21.53 -1.99 -2.01
N GLN A 84 22.36 -2.02 -0.96
CA GLN A 84 21.97 -2.49 0.36
C GLN A 84 20.81 -1.66 0.97
N ARG A 85 20.67 -0.39 0.54
CA ARG A 85 19.56 0.47 0.96
C ARG A 85 18.20 -0.09 0.57
N LEU A 86 18.10 -0.95 -0.46
CA LEU A 86 16.84 -1.60 -0.82
C LEU A 86 16.31 -2.51 0.31
N ILE A 87 17.20 -3.09 1.10
CA ILE A 87 16.86 -3.88 2.29
C ILE A 87 16.60 -2.96 3.48
N GLU A 88 17.50 -2.00 3.72
CA GLU A 88 17.46 -1.10 4.89
C GLU A 88 16.25 -0.15 4.85
N ASP A 89 15.94 0.40 3.68
CA ASP A 89 14.76 1.22 3.45
C ASP A 89 13.49 0.37 3.25
N GLY A 90 13.60 -0.96 3.23
CA GLY A 90 12.44 -1.86 3.23
C GLY A 90 11.70 -1.99 1.90
N TYR A 91 12.32 -1.68 0.76
CA TYR A 91 11.72 -1.88 -0.57
C TYR A 91 11.48 -3.35 -0.91
N VAL A 92 12.38 -4.24 -0.46
CA VAL A 92 12.18 -5.70 -0.56
C VAL A 92 10.85 -6.14 0.06
N TYR A 93 10.40 -5.46 1.11
CA TYR A 93 9.17 -5.79 1.79
C TYR A 93 7.91 -5.25 1.08
N GLU A 94 8.01 -4.07 0.46
CA GLU A 94 6.92 -3.53 -0.35
C GLU A 94 6.66 -4.43 -1.57
N ILE A 95 7.69 -5.08 -2.14
CA ILE A 95 7.52 -6.06 -3.21
C ILE A 95 6.74 -7.29 -2.74
N LEU A 96 7.11 -7.87 -1.59
CA LEU A 96 6.34 -8.97 -1.02
C LEU A 96 4.87 -8.56 -0.81
N MET A 97 4.64 -7.38 -0.26
CA MET A 97 3.29 -6.88 -0.03
C MET A 97 2.51 -6.65 -1.32
N ASN A 98 3.13 -6.10 -2.36
CA ASN A 98 2.47 -5.97 -3.65
C ASN A 98 2.07 -7.34 -4.21
N ALA A 99 2.93 -8.36 -4.07
CA ALA A 99 2.61 -9.72 -4.49
C ALA A 99 1.45 -10.32 -3.67
N VAL A 100 1.47 -10.17 -2.34
CA VAL A 100 0.39 -10.63 -1.44
C VAL A 100 -0.93 -9.95 -1.80
N LEU A 101 -0.94 -8.62 -1.91
CA LEU A 101 -2.15 -7.86 -2.22
C LEU A 101 -2.68 -8.19 -3.63
N ALA A 102 -1.81 -8.53 -4.58
CA ALA A 102 -2.21 -8.98 -5.90
C ALA A 102 -2.79 -10.41 -5.88
N GLY A 103 -2.33 -11.29 -4.99
CA GLY A 103 -2.76 -12.68 -4.92
C GLY A 103 -4.02 -12.96 -4.08
N VAL A 104 -4.42 -12.06 -3.18
CA VAL A 104 -5.66 -12.21 -2.41
C VAL A 104 -6.88 -12.14 -3.33
N ARG A 105 -7.77 -13.15 -3.25
CA ARG A 105 -8.99 -13.23 -4.08
C ARG A 105 -10.27 -13.24 -3.26
N SER A 106 -10.20 -13.65 -1.99
CA SER A 106 -11.35 -13.67 -1.07
C SER A 106 -11.88 -12.27 -0.72
N HIS A 107 -11.05 -11.24 -0.86
CA HIS A 107 -11.36 -9.86 -0.49
C HIS A 107 -11.08 -8.91 -1.65
N PHE A 108 -11.93 -7.88 -1.76
CA PHE A 108 -11.68 -6.73 -2.61
C PHE A 108 -10.85 -5.70 -1.82
N LEU A 109 -9.60 -5.49 -2.22
CA LEU A 109 -8.64 -4.70 -1.46
C LEU A 109 -8.51 -3.27 -2.01
N ILE A 110 -8.64 -2.26 -1.14
CA ILE A 110 -8.57 -0.85 -1.50
C ILE A 110 -7.54 -0.15 -0.63
N HIS A 111 -6.73 0.75 -1.21
CA HIS A 111 -5.84 1.62 -0.46
C HIS A 111 -6.64 2.69 0.30
N ALA A 112 -7.03 2.35 1.53
CA ALA A 112 -7.82 3.19 2.41
C ALA A 112 -7.62 2.78 3.87
N GLY A 113 -7.84 3.73 4.77
CA GLY A 113 -7.89 3.49 6.21
C GLY A 113 -9.31 3.15 6.62
N VAL A 114 -9.45 2.33 7.65
CA VAL A 114 -10.74 1.90 8.16
C VAL A 114 -10.71 1.95 9.67
N VAL A 115 -11.70 2.66 10.22
CA VAL A 115 -12.04 2.61 11.63
C VAL A 115 -13.51 2.25 11.78
N SER A 116 -13.93 1.86 12.98
CA SER A 116 -15.33 1.61 13.29
C SER A 116 -15.72 2.26 14.61
N TYR A 117 -17.00 2.60 14.73
CA TYR A 117 -17.59 3.13 15.94
C TYR A 117 -19.04 2.65 16.01
N ASP A 118 -19.46 2.09 17.14
CA ASP A 118 -20.80 1.51 17.34
C ASP A 118 -21.27 0.62 16.16
N ASP A 119 -20.45 -0.35 15.77
CA ASP A 119 -20.69 -1.27 14.64
C ASP A 119 -20.89 -0.59 13.27
N GLN A 120 -20.43 0.66 13.12
CA GLN A 120 -20.42 1.36 11.84
C GLN A 120 -18.99 1.46 11.29
N GLY A 121 -18.74 0.83 10.14
CA GLY A 121 -17.47 0.95 9.42
C GLY A 121 -17.33 2.28 8.69
N ILE A 122 -16.20 2.95 8.89
CA ILE A 122 -15.86 4.25 8.29
C ILE A 122 -14.59 4.07 7.46
N LEU A 123 -14.72 4.19 6.15
CA LEU A 123 -13.62 4.06 5.20
C LEU A 123 -13.09 5.43 4.81
N LEU A 124 -11.79 5.64 4.96
CA LEU A 124 -11.06 6.87 4.63
C LEU A 124 -10.16 6.63 3.42
N ALA A 125 -10.54 7.16 2.27
CA ALA A 125 -9.71 7.12 1.07
C ALA A 125 -9.09 8.50 0.83
N ALA A 126 -7.82 8.52 0.45
CA ALA A 126 -7.09 9.76 0.22
C ALA A 126 -5.98 9.56 -0.81
N ASP A 127 -5.53 10.65 -1.42
CA ASP A 127 -4.23 10.65 -2.10
C ASP A 127 -3.10 10.65 -1.06
N SER A 128 -1.90 10.23 -1.48
CA SER A 128 -0.70 10.30 -0.66
C SER A 128 -0.54 11.70 -0.05
N ARG A 129 -0.10 11.77 1.21
CA ARG A 129 0.13 13.02 1.98
C ARG A 129 -1.11 13.85 2.34
N HIS A 130 -2.33 13.38 2.07
CA HIS A 130 -3.57 14.07 2.45
C HIS A 130 -4.04 13.77 3.90
N GLY A 131 -3.19 13.15 4.72
CA GLY A 131 -3.45 12.99 6.15
C GLY A 131 -4.29 11.77 6.55
N LYS A 132 -4.57 10.81 5.66
CA LYS A 132 -5.31 9.55 5.97
C LYS A 132 -4.81 8.86 7.23
N THR A 133 -3.51 8.57 7.31
CA THR A 133 -2.89 7.91 8.46
C THR A 133 -3.00 8.74 9.73
N THR A 134 -2.76 10.04 9.64
CA THR A 134 -2.90 10.98 10.78
C THR A 134 -4.34 11.03 11.28
N LEU A 135 -5.33 11.13 10.38
CA LEU A 135 -6.75 11.16 10.74
C LEU A 135 -7.21 9.81 11.32
N THR A 136 -6.78 8.70 10.73
CA THR A 136 -7.08 7.34 11.24
C THR A 136 -6.57 7.19 12.67
N ALA A 137 -5.32 7.56 12.93
CA ALA A 137 -4.73 7.52 14.27
C ALA A 137 -5.47 8.42 15.28
N GLU A 138 -5.86 9.63 14.87
CA GLU A 138 -6.63 10.54 15.71
C GLU A 138 -8.04 10.00 16.05
N LEU A 139 -8.73 9.40 15.07
CA LEU A 139 -10.04 8.78 15.32
C LEU A 139 -9.94 7.60 16.30
N VAL A 140 -8.85 6.82 16.21
CA VAL A 140 -8.57 5.76 17.17
C VAL A 140 -8.36 6.32 18.57
N ARG A 141 -7.54 7.38 18.73
CA ARG A 141 -7.36 8.08 20.01
C ARG A 141 -8.68 8.60 20.59
N ARG A 142 -9.63 8.98 19.73
CA ARG A 142 -10.94 9.54 20.11
C ARG A 142 -12.02 8.53 20.44
N GLY A 143 -11.80 7.23 20.29
CA GLY A 143 -12.84 6.26 20.62
C GLY A 143 -13.07 5.18 19.57
N CYS A 144 -12.73 5.44 18.31
CA CYS A 144 -12.97 4.49 17.23
C CYS A 144 -12.08 3.25 17.38
N ALA A 145 -12.58 2.10 16.95
CA ALA A 145 -11.81 0.88 16.82
C ALA A 145 -11.09 0.85 15.46
N PHE A 146 -9.80 0.54 15.46
CA PHE A 146 -8.93 0.42 14.31
C PHE A 146 -9.13 -0.89 13.57
N LEU A 147 -9.38 -0.81 12.26
CA LEU A 147 -9.36 -1.99 11.38
C LEU A 147 -8.11 -1.98 10.52
N SER A 148 -7.78 -0.84 9.91
CA SER A 148 -6.59 -0.69 9.07
C SER A 148 -6.24 0.76 8.78
N ASP A 149 -5.00 1.03 8.35
CA ASP A 149 -4.63 2.31 7.75
C ASP A 149 -4.44 2.20 6.23
N ASP A 150 -3.77 1.17 5.72
CA ASP A 150 -3.36 1.12 4.32
C ASP A 150 -4.21 0.21 3.41
N VAL A 151 -5.00 -0.70 3.99
CA VAL A 151 -5.78 -1.70 3.24
C VAL A 151 -7.18 -1.84 3.84
N ALA A 152 -8.19 -1.35 3.13
CA ALA A 152 -9.58 -1.71 3.40
C ALA A 152 -9.87 -3.04 2.69
N ALA A 153 -10.05 -4.11 3.47
CA ALA A 153 -10.29 -5.45 2.95
C ALA A 153 -11.78 -5.78 2.96
N LEU A 154 -12.45 -5.66 1.82
CA LEU A 154 -13.88 -5.90 1.72
C LEU A 154 -14.14 -7.38 1.42
N GLY A 155 -14.72 -8.10 2.38
CA GLY A 155 -15.07 -9.51 2.24
C GLY A 155 -16.10 -9.71 1.15
N ARG A 156 -15.77 -10.51 0.14
CA ARG A 156 -16.65 -10.71 -1.03
C ARG A 156 -17.90 -11.51 -0.70
N ALA A 157 -17.77 -12.44 0.26
CA ALA A 157 -18.85 -13.34 0.67
C ALA A 157 -19.84 -12.69 1.65
N ASP A 158 -19.35 -11.91 2.62
CA ASP A 158 -20.14 -11.36 3.72
C ASP A 158 -20.43 -9.86 3.61
N ARG A 159 -19.77 -9.17 2.65
CA ARG A 159 -19.88 -7.73 2.41
C ARG A 159 -19.52 -6.88 3.63
N ARG A 160 -18.64 -7.39 4.49
CA ARG A 160 -18.08 -6.65 5.63
C ARG A 160 -16.69 -6.16 5.25
N VAL A 161 -16.25 -5.07 5.89
CA VAL A 161 -14.84 -4.71 5.89
C VAL A 161 -14.15 -5.44 7.04
N HIS A 162 -13.12 -6.21 6.72
CA HIS A 162 -12.36 -7.02 7.66
C HIS A 162 -11.12 -6.24 8.15
N PRO A 163 -10.67 -6.48 9.40
CA PRO A 163 -9.44 -5.88 9.91
C PRO A 163 -8.24 -6.28 9.05
N PHE A 164 -7.38 -5.31 8.76
CA PHE A 164 -6.03 -5.52 8.24
C PHE A 164 -5.06 -4.78 9.16
N PRO A 165 -4.82 -5.30 10.39
CA PRO A 165 -4.21 -4.54 11.46
C PRO A 165 -2.67 -4.55 11.39
N ARG A 166 -2.14 -4.05 10.26
CA ARG A 166 -0.71 -3.74 10.09
C ARG A 166 -0.33 -2.59 11.03
N SER A 167 0.87 -2.65 11.61
CA SER A 167 1.41 -1.53 12.40
C SER A 167 1.44 -0.24 11.58
N LEU A 168 1.10 0.88 12.22
CA LEU A 168 1.06 2.20 11.62
C LEU A 168 2.47 2.67 11.25
N ARG A 169 2.60 3.34 10.10
CA ARG A 169 3.84 4.01 9.70
C ARG A 169 3.68 5.51 9.83
N LEU A 170 4.10 6.06 10.97
CA LEU A 170 3.88 7.45 11.34
C LEU A 170 5.11 8.31 11.03
N ARG A 171 4.88 9.44 10.37
CA ARG A 171 5.92 10.46 10.18
C ARG A 171 6.17 11.17 11.53
N PRO A 172 7.38 11.68 11.79
CA PRO A 172 7.65 12.46 13.01
C PRO A 172 6.61 13.57 13.26
N GLY A 173 6.29 14.36 12.22
CA GLY A 173 5.26 15.40 12.35
C GLY A 173 3.84 14.88 12.64
N THR A 174 3.51 13.63 12.29
CA THR A 174 2.25 13.00 12.71
C THR A 174 2.26 12.71 14.21
N LEU A 175 3.39 12.22 14.75
CA LEU A 175 3.53 11.95 16.18
C LEU A 175 3.45 13.25 16.99
N ASP A 176 4.07 14.33 16.50
CA ASP A 176 4.00 15.65 17.13
C ASP A 176 2.55 16.17 17.16
N LEU A 177 1.80 16.02 16.05
CA LEU A 177 0.39 16.42 15.97
C LEU A 177 -0.51 15.63 16.91
N LEU A 178 -0.22 14.35 17.12
CA LEU A 178 -0.93 13.49 18.06
C LEU A 178 -0.45 13.70 19.51
N GLY A 179 0.64 14.43 19.73
CA GLY A 179 1.25 14.61 21.05
C GLY A 179 1.76 13.29 21.64
N CYS A 180 2.40 12.44 20.82
CA CYS A 180 2.98 11.17 21.23
C CYS A 180 4.39 10.92 20.66
N SER A 181 5.19 11.98 20.51
CA SER A 181 6.55 11.91 19.96
C SER A 181 7.49 11.01 20.76
N GLU A 182 7.21 10.79 22.05
CA GLU A 182 7.91 9.85 22.92
C GLU A 182 7.80 8.39 22.45
N LEU A 183 6.71 8.02 21.77
CA LEU A 183 6.54 6.67 21.21
C LEU A 183 7.53 6.40 20.08
N ALA A 184 8.10 7.44 19.45
CA ALA A 184 9.13 7.26 18.42
C ALA A 184 10.44 6.69 18.99
N VAL A 185 10.67 6.83 20.30
CA VAL A 185 11.95 6.48 20.93
C VAL A 185 12.10 4.95 20.97
N GLY A 186 13.03 4.43 20.15
CA GLY A 186 13.28 2.99 20.06
C GLY A 186 12.34 2.23 19.14
N ALA A 187 11.33 2.91 18.55
CA ALA A 187 10.49 2.31 17.53
C ALA A 187 11.32 1.98 16.27
N PRO A 188 11.06 0.84 15.60
CA PRO A 188 11.66 0.57 14.30
C PRO A 188 11.28 1.66 13.29
N PHE A 189 12.19 2.01 12.40
CA PHE A 189 11.93 2.96 11.31
C PHE A 189 11.90 2.26 9.95
N TRP A 190 11.05 2.75 9.07
CA TRP A 190 10.93 2.29 7.69
C TRP A 190 10.60 3.47 6.78
N ILE A 191 11.45 3.74 5.77
CA ILE A 191 11.35 4.90 4.85
C ILE A 191 11.09 6.20 5.63
N GLY A 192 11.88 6.42 6.68
CA GLY A 192 11.79 7.62 7.54
C GLY A 192 10.49 7.76 8.35
N LYS A 193 9.74 6.67 8.55
CA LYS A 193 8.54 6.64 9.38
C LYS A 193 8.74 5.68 10.55
N ALA A 194 8.33 6.08 11.75
CA ALA A 194 8.28 5.19 12.90
C ALA A 194 7.18 4.15 12.69
N ILE A 195 7.48 2.89 13.02
CA ILE A 195 6.53 1.79 13.01
C ILE A 195 5.98 1.65 14.42
N LEU A 196 4.67 1.82 14.58
CA LEU A 196 4.00 1.72 15.87
C LEU A 196 2.80 0.80 15.78
N ASP A 197 2.64 -0.07 16.77
CA ASP A 197 1.40 -0.81 16.93
C ASP A 197 0.28 0.16 17.28
N THR A 198 -0.91 -0.03 16.70
CA THR A 198 -2.07 0.82 17.01
C THR A 198 -2.43 0.77 18.49
N GLU A 199 -2.16 -0.35 19.17
CA GLU A 199 -2.44 -0.51 20.60
C GLU A 199 -1.48 0.28 21.49
N GLU A 200 -0.33 0.73 20.97
CA GLU A 200 0.55 1.68 21.65
C GLU A 200 -0.05 3.10 21.63
N LEU A 201 -0.84 3.45 20.62
CA LEU A 201 -1.58 4.71 20.60
C LEU A 201 -2.80 4.66 21.54
N ARG A 202 -3.49 3.53 21.56
CA ARG A 202 -4.63 3.28 22.44
C ARG A 202 -4.83 1.78 22.67
N PRO A 203 -4.67 1.28 23.90
CA PRO A 203 -4.90 -0.13 24.21
C PRO A 203 -6.33 -0.59 23.87
N TYR A 204 -6.48 -1.85 23.43
CA TYR A 204 -7.77 -2.46 23.08
C TYR A 204 -8.52 -1.70 21.98
N SER A 205 -7.77 -1.11 21.04
CA SER A 205 -8.34 -0.33 19.95
C SER A 205 -8.67 -1.15 18.73
N LEU A 206 -8.34 -2.44 18.65
CA LEU A 206 -8.62 -3.24 17.46
C LEU A 206 -10.13 -3.45 17.30
N GLY A 207 -10.61 -3.27 16.07
CA GLY A 207 -11.99 -3.58 15.70
C GLY A 207 -12.12 -4.95 15.08
N GLU A 208 -13.37 -5.41 14.99
CA GLU A 208 -13.78 -6.64 14.31
C GLU A 208 -14.32 -6.32 12.91
N ALA A 209 -14.55 -7.36 12.11
CA ALA A 209 -15.18 -7.19 10.81
C ALA A 209 -16.55 -6.51 10.96
N VAL A 210 -16.83 -5.49 10.15
CA VAL A 210 -18.02 -4.61 10.31
C VAL A 210 -18.65 -4.25 8.96
N ALA A 211 -19.93 -3.90 8.94
CA ALA A 211 -20.55 -3.36 7.74
C ALA A 211 -20.00 -1.94 7.44
N ILE A 212 -19.80 -1.61 6.16
CA ILE A 212 -19.41 -0.26 5.77
C ILE A 212 -20.65 0.64 5.82
N SER A 213 -20.60 1.67 6.67
CA SER A 213 -21.69 2.65 6.80
C SER A 213 -21.34 3.98 6.14
N HIS A 214 -20.06 4.36 6.18
CA HIS A 214 -19.59 5.66 5.68
C HIS A 214 -18.32 5.53 4.86
N ILE A 215 -18.25 6.27 3.76
CA ILE A 215 -17.07 6.38 2.90
C ILE A 215 -16.72 7.86 2.78
N ILE A 216 -15.49 8.20 3.12
CA ILE A 216 -15.00 9.59 3.10
C ILE A 216 -13.80 9.67 2.17
N ILE A 217 -13.91 10.51 1.15
CA ILE A 217 -12.81 10.84 0.25
C ILE A 217 -12.16 12.15 0.72
N LEU A 218 -10.92 12.09 1.20
CA LEU A 218 -10.13 13.27 1.53
C LEU A 218 -9.65 13.95 0.25
N HIS A 219 -9.77 15.28 0.18
CA HIS A 219 -9.28 16.04 -0.96
C HIS A 219 -8.66 17.37 -0.56
N ASP A 220 -7.73 17.84 -1.39
CA ASP A 220 -7.23 19.22 -1.33
C ASP A 220 -8.31 20.19 -1.84
N PRO A 221 -8.76 21.18 -1.05
CA PRO A 221 -9.71 22.18 -1.52
C PRO A 221 -9.14 23.10 -2.61
N ALA A 222 -7.82 23.13 -2.81
CA ALA A 222 -7.18 23.91 -3.88
C ALA A 222 -7.22 23.20 -5.25
N VAL A 223 -7.55 21.91 -5.29
CA VAL A 223 -7.60 21.12 -6.52
C VAL A 223 -9.06 20.91 -6.92
N THR A 224 -9.43 21.32 -8.13
CA THR A 224 -10.79 21.08 -8.64
C THR A 224 -10.94 19.64 -9.16
N TRP A 225 -12.17 19.13 -9.24
CA TRP A 225 -12.43 17.82 -9.84
C TRP A 225 -11.93 17.72 -11.29
N GLU A 226 -12.01 18.81 -12.05
CA GLU A 226 -11.53 18.90 -13.43
C GLU A 226 -10.00 18.79 -13.50
N ASP A 227 -9.27 19.37 -12.53
CA ASP A 227 -7.81 19.23 -12.44
C ASP A 227 -7.39 17.78 -12.16
N MET A 228 -8.19 17.05 -11.36
CA MET A 228 -7.93 15.63 -11.03
C MET A 228 -8.11 14.70 -12.24
N VAL A 229 -8.98 15.05 -13.19
CA VAL A 229 -9.28 14.25 -14.38
C VAL A 229 -8.41 14.69 -15.58
N GLY A 230 -8.18 15.98 -15.78
CA GLY A 230 -7.62 16.51 -17.05
C GLY A 230 -6.10 16.58 -17.17
N SER A 231 -5.35 16.84 -16.10
CA SER A 231 -3.90 17.12 -16.18
C SER A 231 -3.00 15.93 -15.83
N SER A 232 -3.46 15.06 -14.92
CA SER A 232 -2.68 13.94 -14.37
C SER A 232 -2.80 12.63 -15.15
N GLU A 233 -3.75 12.55 -16.10
CA GLU A 233 -4.00 11.33 -16.88
C GLU A 233 -2.90 11.01 -17.90
N ARG A 234 -1.99 11.95 -18.18
CA ARG A 234 -0.92 11.77 -19.16
C ARG A 234 0.47 11.58 -18.58
N GLU A 235 0.65 11.67 -17.28
CA GLU A 235 1.96 11.47 -16.63
C GLU A 235 2.01 10.09 -15.95
N LEU A 236 3.09 9.36 -16.17
CA LEU A 236 3.40 8.08 -15.55
C LEU A 236 4.79 8.17 -14.92
N GLY A 237 4.86 8.08 -13.59
CA GLY A 237 6.12 7.95 -12.88
C GLY A 237 6.46 6.49 -12.61
N VAL A 238 7.69 6.08 -12.89
CA VAL A 238 8.22 4.75 -12.57
C VAL A 238 9.52 4.93 -11.80
N LEU A 239 9.49 4.63 -10.50
CA LEU A 239 10.66 4.68 -9.64
C LEU A 239 11.41 3.35 -9.79
N VAL A 240 12.70 3.40 -10.09
CA VAL A 240 13.54 2.21 -10.28
C VAL A 240 14.79 2.27 -9.42
N ASP A 241 15.39 1.11 -9.13
CA ASP A 241 16.63 1.05 -8.32
C ASP A 241 17.83 1.68 -9.04
N ARG A 242 17.91 1.48 -10.36
CA ARG A 242 19.01 1.95 -11.20
C ARG A 242 18.56 2.24 -12.62
N VAL A 243 19.38 3.02 -13.33
CA VAL A 243 19.20 3.29 -14.76
C VAL A 243 20.56 3.28 -15.44
N ASP A 244 20.58 2.84 -16.71
CA ASP A 244 21.71 3.02 -17.61
C ASP A 244 21.27 3.62 -18.95
N THR A 245 22.23 4.03 -19.78
CA THR A 245 21.96 4.67 -21.07
C THR A 245 21.17 3.76 -22.02
N GLY A 246 21.40 2.45 -21.97
CA GLY A 246 20.69 1.46 -22.78
C GLY A 246 19.22 1.35 -22.39
N PHE A 247 18.95 1.18 -21.09
CA PHE A 247 17.61 1.15 -20.52
C PHE A 247 16.82 2.41 -20.86
N LEU A 248 17.38 3.60 -20.60
CA LEU A 248 16.71 4.87 -20.88
C LEU A 248 16.43 5.06 -22.38
N THR A 249 17.32 4.57 -23.24
CA THR A 249 17.10 4.61 -24.69
C THR A 249 15.98 3.67 -25.12
N ALA A 250 15.90 2.48 -24.52
CA ALA A 250 14.84 1.52 -24.80
C ALA A 250 13.47 2.06 -24.35
N VAL A 251 13.36 2.65 -23.16
CA VAL A 251 12.11 3.24 -22.66
C VAL A 251 11.64 4.40 -23.55
N ARG A 252 12.56 5.26 -24.03
CA ARG A 252 12.21 6.36 -24.97
C ARG A 252 11.67 5.86 -26.31
N ARG A 253 11.97 4.63 -26.71
CA ARG A 253 11.51 4.03 -27.98
C ARG A 253 10.16 3.32 -27.85
N ILE A 254 9.61 3.19 -26.65
CA ILE A 254 8.29 2.58 -26.43
C ILE A 254 7.23 3.40 -27.17
N ASP A 255 6.43 2.72 -27.99
CA ASP A 255 5.33 3.35 -28.70
C ASP A 255 4.31 3.96 -27.72
N GLY A 256 4.05 5.25 -27.87
CA GLY A 256 3.17 6.02 -27.00
C GLY A 256 3.86 6.85 -25.92
N VAL A 257 5.17 6.75 -25.73
CA VAL A 257 5.94 7.71 -24.91
C VAL A 257 6.22 8.96 -25.76
N THR A 258 5.69 10.11 -25.35
CA THR A 258 5.88 11.38 -26.08
C THR A 258 7.01 12.22 -25.49
N GLU A 259 7.19 12.17 -24.18
CA GLU A 259 8.27 12.85 -23.46
C GLU A 259 8.75 11.93 -22.33
N MET A 260 10.04 12.02 -22.00
CA MET A 260 10.62 11.32 -20.87
C MET A 260 11.68 12.17 -20.19
N HIS A 261 11.55 12.33 -18.88
CA HIS A 261 12.54 12.95 -18.01
C HIS A 261 12.95 12.00 -16.89
N THR A 262 14.16 12.17 -16.38
CA THR A 262 14.67 11.45 -15.23
C THR A 262 14.85 12.43 -14.08
N ASP A 263 14.36 12.05 -12.91
CA ASP A 263 14.44 12.80 -11.66
C ASP A 263 14.99 11.87 -10.56
N ILE A 264 15.14 12.37 -9.34
CA ILE A 264 15.49 11.56 -8.17
C ILE A 264 14.37 11.67 -7.14
N ASP A 265 13.81 10.54 -6.72
CA ASP A 265 12.86 10.46 -5.61
C ASP A 265 13.36 9.42 -4.60
N ARG A 266 13.33 9.77 -3.31
CA ARG A 266 13.81 8.90 -2.21
C ARG A 266 15.22 8.32 -2.43
N GLY A 267 16.08 9.04 -3.16
CA GLY A 267 17.45 8.61 -3.46
C GLY A 267 17.59 7.65 -4.65
N TYR A 268 16.51 7.38 -5.37
CA TYR A 268 16.43 6.46 -6.51
C TYR A 268 15.97 7.16 -7.80
N PRO A 269 16.41 6.68 -8.99
CA PRO A 269 15.97 7.23 -10.27
C PRO A 269 14.45 7.13 -10.49
N LEU A 270 13.81 8.26 -10.77
CA LEU A 270 12.40 8.35 -11.15
C LEU A 270 12.28 8.67 -12.64
N LEU A 271 11.70 7.75 -13.42
CA LEU A 271 11.30 8.00 -14.80
C LEU A 271 9.95 8.71 -14.83
N ARG A 272 9.89 9.92 -15.38
CA ARG A 272 8.63 10.63 -15.66
C ARG A 272 8.33 10.54 -17.14
N LEU A 273 7.29 9.80 -17.49
CA LEU A 273 6.85 9.53 -18.86
C LEU A 273 5.56 10.29 -19.16
N ARG A 274 5.50 10.96 -20.30
CA ARG A 274 4.26 11.51 -20.84
C ARG A 274 3.67 10.54 -21.86
N THR A 275 2.44 10.09 -21.65
CA THR A 275 1.74 9.16 -22.53
C THR A 275 0.23 9.22 -22.39
N ALA A 276 -0.50 9.07 -23.49
CA ALA A 276 -1.95 8.84 -23.48
C ALA A 276 -2.33 7.35 -23.29
N ARG A 277 -1.35 6.43 -23.35
CA ARG A 277 -1.55 4.97 -23.31
C ARG A 277 -0.87 4.35 -22.09
N ARG A 278 -1.18 4.86 -20.90
CA ARG A 278 -0.47 4.54 -19.64
C ARG A 278 -0.32 3.04 -19.36
N ALA A 279 -1.39 2.26 -19.46
CA ALA A 279 -1.35 0.83 -19.17
C ALA A 279 -0.40 0.08 -20.11
N ALA A 280 -0.48 0.37 -21.42
CA ALA A 280 0.36 -0.27 -22.43
C ALA A 280 1.84 0.14 -22.33
N VAL A 281 2.10 1.41 -21.98
CA VAL A 281 3.48 1.89 -21.74
C VAL A 281 4.04 1.28 -20.47
N LEU A 282 3.28 1.26 -19.37
CA LEU A 282 3.72 0.67 -18.10
C LEU A 282 4.12 -0.80 -18.26
N ALA A 283 3.28 -1.61 -18.90
CA ALA A 283 3.58 -3.02 -19.15
C ALA A 283 4.88 -3.23 -19.96
N GLN A 284 5.15 -2.36 -20.94
CA GLN A 284 6.41 -2.41 -21.71
C GLN A 284 7.63 -1.97 -20.89
N VAL A 285 7.48 -0.95 -20.04
CA VAL A 285 8.54 -0.53 -19.12
C VAL A 285 8.87 -1.66 -18.14
N GLU A 286 7.87 -2.30 -17.55
CA GLU A 286 8.05 -3.42 -16.62
C GLU A 286 8.71 -4.61 -17.30
N ALA A 287 8.34 -4.93 -18.54
CA ALA A 287 8.99 -5.97 -19.34
C ALA A 287 10.48 -5.64 -19.60
N LEU A 288 10.81 -4.38 -19.90
CA LEU A 288 12.21 -3.93 -20.04
C LEU A 288 12.96 -4.04 -18.72
N CYS A 289 12.34 -3.61 -17.61
CA CYS A 289 12.90 -3.73 -16.27
C CYS A 289 13.24 -5.20 -15.95
N GLN A 290 12.29 -6.11 -16.19
CA GLN A 290 12.47 -7.54 -15.98
C GLN A 290 13.62 -8.10 -16.83
N ALA A 291 13.66 -7.77 -18.12
CA ALA A 291 14.70 -8.24 -19.05
C ALA A 291 16.11 -7.75 -18.67
N GLN A 292 16.21 -6.59 -18.04
CA GLN A 292 17.48 -5.97 -17.67
C GLN A 292 17.82 -6.10 -16.17
N GLN A 293 17.00 -6.83 -15.40
CA GLN A 293 17.14 -6.97 -13.95
C GLN A 293 17.21 -5.60 -13.25
N ILE A 294 16.31 -4.70 -13.65
CA ILE A 294 16.07 -3.41 -13.02
C ILE A 294 14.79 -3.54 -12.20
N TRP A 295 14.83 -3.06 -10.98
CA TRP A 295 13.72 -3.18 -10.04
C TRP A 295 12.78 -2.01 -10.19
N VAL A 296 11.49 -2.28 -10.27
CA VAL A 296 10.45 -1.25 -10.14
C VAL A 296 10.11 -1.12 -8.67
N LEU A 297 10.49 0.01 -8.07
CA LEU A 297 10.30 0.28 -6.65
C LEU A 297 8.92 0.87 -6.35
N ASP A 298 8.37 1.67 -7.27
CA ASP A 298 7.07 2.32 -7.11
C ASP A 298 6.51 2.82 -8.46
N ILE A 299 5.19 2.89 -8.58
CA ILE A 299 4.49 3.49 -9.72
C ILE A 299 3.74 4.74 -9.26
N ILE A 300 4.30 5.90 -9.60
CA ILE A 300 3.74 7.20 -9.24
C ILE A 300 2.67 7.57 -10.27
N LYS A 301 1.41 7.36 -9.90
CA LYS A 301 0.27 7.54 -10.81
C LYS A 301 -0.11 9.00 -11.04
N ARG A 302 0.26 9.91 -10.15
CA ARG A 302 -0.04 11.34 -10.22
C ARG A 302 1.09 12.15 -9.60
N ARG A 303 1.20 13.42 -9.99
CA ARG A 303 2.00 14.38 -9.24
C ARG A 303 1.37 14.54 -7.85
N GLU A 304 2.12 14.19 -6.81
CA GLU A 304 1.65 14.35 -5.43
C GLU A 304 1.41 15.84 -5.16
N SER A 305 0.19 16.20 -4.77
CA SER A 305 -0.09 17.53 -4.21
C SER A 305 0.29 17.55 -2.74
N HIS A 306 0.63 18.75 -2.28
CA HIS A 306 0.99 19.02 -0.89
C HIS A 306 -0.04 19.98 -0.30
N PRO A 307 -1.21 19.46 0.13
CA PRO A 307 -2.24 20.31 0.67
C PRO A 307 -1.73 21.07 1.90
N LYS A 308 -2.18 22.32 2.03
CA LYS A 308 -2.00 23.07 3.27
C LYS A 308 -3.17 22.76 4.19
N PHE A 309 -2.88 22.21 5.37
CA PHE A 309 -3.88 21.85 6.39
C PHE A 309 -4.34 23.06 7.24
N ASN A 310 -4.23 24.28 6.70
CA ASN A 310 -4.52 25.53 7.42
C ASN A 310 -5.87 26.15 7.03
N ARG A 311 -6.61 25.53 6.11
CA ARG A 311 -7.96 25.94 5.73
C ARG A 311 -8.99 25.12 6.51
N PRO A 312 -10.15 25.69 6.87
CA PRO A 312 -11.18 24.96 7.60
C PRO A 312 -11.61 23.69 6.88
N ALA A 313 -11.79 22.60 7.63
CA ALA A 313 -12.30 21.35 7.09
C ALA A 313 -13.80 21.46 6.78
N ARG A 314 -14.26 20.79 5.72
CA ARG A 314 -15.67 20.75 5.32
C ARG A 314 -16.05 19.37 4.85
N LEU A 315 -17.17 18.87 5.34
CA LEU A 315 -17.73 17.57 4.98
C LEU A 315 -18.97 17.80 4.10
N GLU A 316 -18.97 17.20 2.91
CA GLU A 316 -20.07 17.30 1.95
C GLU A 316 -20.48 15.92 1.46
N THR A 317 -21.77 15.67 1.28
CA THR A 317 -22.24 14.43 0.68
C THR A 317 -21.91 14.38 -0.81
N ILE A 318 -21.52 13.21 -1.32
CA ILE A 318 -21.29 12.98 -2.74
C ILE A 318 -22.09 11.77 -3.25
N PRO A 319 -22.43 11.70 -4.56
CA PRO A 319 -23.04 10.52 -5.14
C PRO A 319 -22.14 9.28 -4.99
N THR A 320 -22.74 8.13 -4.68
CA THR A 320 -22.04 6.84 -4.54
C THR A 320 -21.21 6.49 -5.78
N SER A 321 -21.71 6.81 -6.98
CA SER A 321 -20.95 6.59 -8.23
C SER A 321 -19.61 7.33 -8.27
N LYS A 322 -19.54 8.54 -7.71
CA LYS A 322 -18.27 9.29 -7.60
C LYS A 322 -17.32 8.63 -6.60
N ALA A 323 -17.85 8.17 -5.46
CA ALA A 323 -17.05 7.45 -4.48
C ALA A 323 -16.48 6.13 -5.05
N ILE A 324 -17.28 5.36 -5.81
CA ILE A 324 -16.82 4.13 -6.47
C ILE A 324 -15.64 4.42 -7.41
N VAL A 325 -15.73 5.45 -8.26
CA VAL A 325 -14.64 5.81 -9.16
C VAL A 325 -13.37 6.17 -8.39
N GLU A 326 -13.49 6.91 -7.28
CA GLU A 326 -12.34 7.25 -6.43
C GLU A 326 -11.74 6.02 -5.72
N LEU A 327 -12.58 5.08 -5.28
CA LEU A 327 -12.12 3.84 -4.65
C LEU A 327 -11.46 2.88 -5.66
N LEU A 328 -12.01 2.75 -6.87
CA LEU A 328 -11.42 1.91 -7.93
C LEU A 328 -10.02 2.39 -8.34
N ARG A 329 -9.77 3.70 -8.32
CA ARG A 329 -8.42 4.25 -8.55
C ARG A 329 -7.40 3.77 -7.50
N ARG A 330 -7.89 3.35 -6.34
CA ARG A 330 -7.14 2.86 -5.18
C ARG A 330 -7.25 1.34 -5.02
N PHE A 331 -7.76 0.62 -6.02
CA PHE A 331 -7.76 -0.84 -6.04
C PHE A 331 -6.33 -1.39 -5.94
N GLN A 332 -6.11 -2.29 -4.97
CA GLN A 332 -4.81 -2.91 -4.71
C GLN A 332 -4.54 -4.09 -5.63
N GLY A 333 -3.27 -4.39 -5.89
CA GLY A 333 -2.86 -5.37 -6.91
C GLY A 333 -2.96 -4.85 -8.34
N GLY A 334 -3.83 -3.87 -8.60
CA GLY A 334 -3.90 -3.13 -9.86
C GLY A 334 -4.08 -4.06 -11.07
N TYR A 335 -3.26 -3.85 -12.10
CA TYR A 335 -3.28 -4.69 -13.30
C TYR A 335 -2.67 -6.09 -13.06
N SER A 336 -2.05 -6.37 -11.92
CA SER A 336 -1.48 -7.68 -11.58
C SER A 336 -2.39 -8.49 -10.65
N SER A 337 -3.56 -7.96 -10.30
CA SER A 337 -4.49 -8.60 -9.37
C SER A 337 -5.04 -9.91 -9.94
N ALA A 338 -4.83 -11.02 -9.23
CA ALA A 338 -5.42 -12.32 -9.52
C ALA A 338 -6.95 -12.26 -9.45
N LEU A 339 -7.51 -11.49 -8.50
CA LEU A 339 -8.96 -11.22 -8.45
C LEU A 339 -9.46 -10.62 -9.77
N LEU A 340 -8.76 -9.61 -10.30
CA LEU A 340 -9.17 -8.98 -11.55
C LEU A 340 -9.11 -9.95 -12.74
N HIS A 341 -8.05 -10.75 -12.87
CA HIS A 341 -7.84 -11.58 -14.06
C HIS A 341 -8.56 -12.92 -14.01
N GLU A 342 -8.50 -13.62 -12.87
CA GLU A 342 -9.00 -14.99 -12.74
C GLU A 342 -10.49 -15.03 -12.40
N GLU A 343 -10.98 -14.06 -11.61
CA GLU A 343 -12.37 -14.05 -11.12
C GLU A 343 -13.26 -13.05 -11.87
N LEU A 344 -12.66 -11.96 -12.38
CA LEU A 344 -13.39 -10.87 -13.05
C LEU A 344 -13.05 -10.72 -14.54
N GLU A 345 -12.28 -11.65 -15.10
CA GLU A 345 -11.94 -11.74 -16.54
C GLU A 345 -11.26 -10.46 -17.10
N GLY A 346 -10.52 -9.74 -16.27
CA GLY A 346 -9.88 -8.48 -16.64
C GLY A 346 -10.84 -7.31 -16.87
N SER A 347 -12.13 -7.47 -16.54
CA SER A 347 -13.18 -6.50 -16.87
C SER A 347 -13.31 -5.39 -15.83
N SER A 348 -13.01 -4.15 -16.23
CA SER A 348 -13.23 -2.96 -15.40
C SER A 348 -14.71 -2.74 -15.06
N VAL A 349 -15.62 -3.21 -15.92
CA VAL A 349 -17.07 -3.15 -15.69
C VAL A 349 -17.46 -4.14 -14.58
N HIS A 350 -16.90 -5.35 -14.58
CA HIS A 350 -17.12 -6.33 -13.49
C HIS A 350 -16.55 -5.81 -12.17
N LEU A 351 -15.34 -5.25 -12.20
CA LEU A 351 -14.71 -4.62 -11.03
C LEU A 351 -15.58 -3.51 -10.44
N PHE A 352 -16.13 -2.63 -11.29
CA PHE A 352 -17.06 -1.58 -10.87
C PHE A 352 -18.32 -2.16 -10.22
N ARG A 353 -18.95 -3.16 -10.86
CA ARG A 353 -20.18 -3.77 -10.37
C ARG A 353 -19.98 -4.49 -9.03
N GLU A 354 -18.87 -5.20 -8.87
CA GLU A 354 -18.55 -5.89 -7.63
C GLU A 354 -18.33 -4.89 -6.50
N LEU A 355 -17.52 -3.84 -6.72
CA LEU A 355 -17.32 -2.82 -5.70
C LEU A 355 -18.62 -2.11 -5.32
N ALA A 356 -19.46 -1.77 -6.31
CA ALA A 356 -20.78 -1.17 -6.07
C ALA A 356 -21.67 -2.06 -5.18
N ALA A 357 -21.62 -3.38 -5.39
CA ALA A 357 -22.36 -4.34 -4.57
C ALA A 357 -21.80 -4.46 -3.14
N LEU A 358 -20.48 -4.34 -2.97
CA LEU A 358 -19.80 -4.43 -1.67
C LEU A 358 -20.03 -3.20 -0.79
N ILE A 359 -19.94 -2.00 -1.37
CA ILE A 359 -20.11 -0.77 -0.60
C ILE A 359 -21.59 -0.38 -0.41
N GLY A 360 -22.50 -1.01 -1.16
CA GLY A 360 -23.94 -1.01 -0.90
C GLY A 360 -24.55 0.36 -0.62
N GLN A 361 -25.18 0.49 0.55
CA GLN A 361 -25.91 1.68 1.03
C GLN A 361 -25.04 2.69 1.80
N ALA A 362 -23.71 2.53 1.79
CA ALA A 362 -22.82 3.42 2.52
C ALA A 362 -23.04 4.88 2.11
N LYS A 363 -23.16 5.76 3.10
CA LYS A 363 -23.24 7.20 2.87
C LYS A 363 -21.86 7.68 2.43
N CYS A 364 -21.82 8.38 1.31
CA CYS A 364 -20.57 8.81 0.69
C CYS A 364 -20.35 10.30 0.90
N TYR A 365 -19.15 10.66 1.30
CA TYR A 365 -18.75 12.00 1.64
C TYR A 365 -17.43 12.37 0.99
N ARG A 366 -17.25 13.68 0.87
CA ARG A 366 -15.99 14.30 0.55
C ARG A 366 -15.62 15.23 1.70
N LEU A 367 -14.40 15.09 2.21
CA LEU A 367 -13.87 15.90 3.31
C LEU A 367 -12.69 16.72 2.80
N SER A 368 -12.81 18.05 2.83
CA SER A 368 -11.68 18.92 2.51
C SER A 368 -10.66 18.86 3.63
N VAL A 369 -9.39 18.61 3.28
CA VAL A 369 -8.32 18.55 4.27
C VAL A 369 -8.11 19.92 4.94
N GLY A 370 -7.93 19.90 6.26
CA GLY A 370 -7.82 21.07 7.13
C GLY A 370 -7.16 20.73 8.47
N PRO A 371 -7.29 21.55 9.51
CA PRO A 371 -6.77 21.21 10.84
C PRO A 371 -7.26 19.84 11.32
N LEU A 372 -6.35 19.04 11.90
CA LEU A 372 -6.63 17.65 12.29
C LEU A 372 -7.85 17.53 13.20
N HIS A 373 -7.96 18.40 14.21
CA HIS A 373 -9.06 18.37 15.15
C HIS A 373 -10.41 18.64 14.48
N GLU A 374 -10.50 19.61 13.55
CA GLU A 374 -11.73 19.91 12.82
C GLU A 374 -12.16 18.73 11.93
N MET A 375 -11.20 18.11 11.22
CA MET A 375 -11.50 16.93 10.39
C MET A 375 -12.05 15.79 11.25
N ALA A 376 -11.44 15.53 12.41
CA ALA A 376 -11.87 14.49 13.32
C ALA A 376 -13.23 14.82 13.98
N ASP A 377 -13.49 16.09 14.35
CA ASP A 377 -14.78 16.54 14.88
C ASP A 377 -15.92 16.31 13.87
N LEU A 378 -15.67 16.62 12.58
CA LEU A 378 -16.63 16.37 11.51
C LEU A 378 -16.95 14.88 11.34
N VAL A 379 -15.93 14.02 11.37
CA VAL A 379 -16.14 12.56 11.26
C VAL A 379 -16.87 12.01 12.48
N CYS A 380 -16.46 12.38 13.69
CA CYS A 380 -17.15 11.92 14.91
C CYS A 380 -18.59 12.45 14.99
N GLY A 381 -18.82 13.71 14.61
CA GLY A 381 -20.15 14.31 14.58
C GLY A 381 -21.08 13.63 13.57
N MET A 382 -20.55 13.21 12.42
CA MET A 382 -21.30 12.48 11.39
C MET A 382 -21.79 11.10 11.86
N VAL A 383 -20.99 10.40 12.67
CA VAL A 383 -21.31 9.02 13.12
C VAL A 383 -22.27 9.01 14.31
N ASN A 384 -22.20 10.05 15.14
CA ASN A 384 -23.10 10.23 16.29
C ASN A 384 -24.48 10.83 15.93
N ALA A 385 -24.68 11.26 14.67
CA ALA A 385 -25.90 11.89 14.17
C ALA A 385 -26.79 10.90 13.40
#